data_AF-A0A432ERA5-F1
#
_entry.id   AF-A0A432ERA5-F1
#
_cell.length_a   1.000
_cell.length_b   1.000
_cell.length_c   1.000
_cell.angle_alpha   90.00
_cell.angle_beta   90.00
_cell.angle_gamma   90.00
#
_symmetry.space_group_name_H-M   'P 1'
#
loop_
_entity.id
_entity.type
_entity.pdbx_description
1 polymer ?
#
loop_
_entity_poly.entity_id
_entity_poly.type
_entity_poly.pdbx_seq_one_letter_code
_entity_poly.pdbx_strand_id
1 'polypeptide(L)'
;MYALLDRQISFAHAAVLLGKARLGLAKLLVIGFQRVAQSHQVIDLLLQTLQFIINQGSLPLYPKRGKPCRDKRLIHRRRNFPVPQDIRHTRPSGQPFRAICIGDTLAPFLLAANTLNDYQTLDSALRLADAPISAAEAHGIITGSLCVNQHDENGHWIRLILGTDDPQQLKVYGPLINQLVSTYTRARESLTDADFSHELLLPDDDASLRSRVEAMADWSRGFLLGLMKNGLKQPSSLPGDAGEFMQDLMAITEVTPDDDDDFEGQEKSLAELIEYVRIGIRLVYEELNPDRAAQAALTTH
;
A
#
# COMPACT_ATOMS: atom_id res chain seq x y z
N MET A 1 -49.30 54.97 -11.74
CA MET A 1 -48.71 53.99 -12.70
C MET A 1 -47.27 53.61 -12.31
N TYR A 2 -46.97 53.45 -11.02
CA TYR A 2 -45.66 53.00 -10.49
C TYR A 2 -45.81 52.20 -9.18
N ALA A 3 -46.88 51.40 -9.06
CA ALA A 3 -47.13 50.57 -7.86
C ALA A 3 -47.49 49.10 -8.19
N LEU A 4 -47.42 48.71 -9.47
CA LEU A 4 -47.75 47.35 -9.94
C LEU A 4 -46.54 46.55 -10.45
N LEU A 5 -45.36 47.18 -10.57
CA LEU A 5 -44.14 46.52 -11.07
C LEU A 5 -43.22 45.96 -9.96
N ASP A 6 -43.41 46.36 -8.69
CA ASP A 6 -42.52 45.96 -7.60
C ASP A 6 -42.92 44.63 -6.93
N ARG A 7 -44.18 44.19 -7.08
CA ARG A 7 -44.65 42.89 -6.54
C ARG A 7 -44.34 41.69 -7.42
N GLN A 8 -44.05 41.89 -8.71
CA GLN A 8 -43.77 40.80 -9.66
C GLN A 8 -42.33 40.27 -9.54
N ILE A 9 -41.38 41.10 -9.11
CA ILE A 9 -39.96 40.71 -8.98
C ILE A 9 -39.73 39.83 -7.73
N SER A 10 -40.52 40.02 -6.67
CA SER A 10 -40.42 39.21 -5.44
C SER A 10 -40.90 37.76 -5.64
N PHE A 11 -41.97 37.56 -6.42
CA PHE A 11 -42.52 36.22 -6.68
C PHE A 11 -41.64 35.37 -7.61
N ALA A 12 -41.04 35.98 -8.64
CA ALA A 12 -40.13 35.29 -9.54
C ALA A 12 -38.84 34.85 -8.82
N HIS A 13 -38.29 35.69 -7.94
CA HIS A 13 -37.11 35.33 -7.14
C HIS A 13 -37.42 34.24 -6.10
N ALA A 14 -38.58 34.30 -5.44
CA ALA A 14 -39.01 33.27 -4.50
C ALA A 14 -39.27 31.92 -5.18
N ALA A 15 -39.84 31.92 -6.40
CA ALA A 15 -40.06 30.70 -7.19
C ALA A 15 -38.74 30.06 -7.65
N VAL A 16 -37.73 30.86 -8.01
CA VAL A 16 -36.39 30.36 -8.37
C VAL A 16 -35.66 29.78 -7.15
N LEU A 17 -35.79 30.39 -5.97
CA LEU A 17 -35.22 29.86 -4.73
C LEU A 17 -35.93 28.57 -4.25
N LEU A 18 -37.27 28.50 -4.36
CA LEU A 18 -38.05 27.29 -4.08
C LEU A 18 -37.78 26.15 -5.08
N GLY A 19 -37.51 26.47 -6.36
CA GLY A 19 -37.08 25.51 -7.37
C GLY A 19 -35.68 24.92 -7.09
N LYS A 20 -34.74 25.76 -6.62
CA LYS A 20 -33.40 25.31 -6.22
C LYS A 20 -33.41 24.49 -4.93
N ALA A 21 -34.28 24.80 -3.97
CA ALA A 21 -34.47 24.01 -2.76
C ALA A 21 -35.10 22.63 -3.05
N ARG A 22 -36.04 22.54 -4.00
CA ARG A 22 -36.61 21.27 -4.48
C ARG A 22 -35.60 20.42 -5.25
N LEU A 23 -34.70 21.01 -6.05
CA LEU A 23 -33.60 20.28 -6.68
C LEU A 23 -32.54 19.82 -5.67
N GLY A 24 -32.28 20.59 -4.61
CA GLY A 24 -31.36 20.21 -3.53
C GLY A 24 -31.87 19.01 -2.72
N LEU A 25 -33.16 19.02 -2.36
CA LEU A 25 -33.80 17.89 -1.68
C LEU A 25 -33.94 16.65 -2.59
N ALA A 26 -34.19 16.83 -3.89
CA ALA A 26 -34.18 15.72 -4.85
C ALA A 26 -32.77 15.11 -5.02
N LYS A 27 -31.71 15.94 -5.05
CA LYS A 27 -30.32 15.45 -5.04
C LYS A 27 -29.96 14.75 -3.74
N LEU A 28 -30.39 15.24 -2.59
CA LEU A 28 -30.18 14.59 -1.29
C LEU A 28 -30.99 13.29 -1.15
N LEU A 29 -32.19 13.21 -1.73
CA LEU A 29 -32.98 11.98 -1.81
C LEU A 29 -32.38 10.97 -2.78
N VAL A 30 -31.82 11.40 -3.91
CA VAL A 30 -31.09 10.53 -4.84
C VAL A 30 -29.79 10.03 -4.21
N ILE A 31 -29.00 10.89 -3.55
CA ILE A 31 -27.79 10.48 -2.82
C ILE A 31 -28.14 9.54 -1.64
N GLY A 32 -29.26 9.79 -0.95
CA GLY A 32 -29.79 8.91 0.08
C GLY A 32 -30.25 7.56 -0.46
N PHE A 33 -30.98 7.53 -1.58
CA PHE A 33 -31.38 6.29 -2.26
C PHE A 33 -30.19 5.54 -2.86
N GLN A 34 -29.15 6.23 -3.32
CA GLN A 34 -27.92 5.63 -3.85
C GLN A 34 -27.04 5.05 -2.73
N ARG A 35 -27.04 5.67 -1.53
CA ARG A 35 -26.46 5.08 -0.30
C ARG A 35 -27.23 3.84 0.17
N VAL A 36 -28.56 3.86 0.13
CA VAL A 36 -29.39 2.69 0.50
C VAL A 36 -29.24 1.55 -0.54
N ALA A 37 -29.12 1.87 -1.83
CA ALA A 37 -28.87 0.88 -2.88
C ALA A 37 -27.45 0.26 -2.81
N GLN A 38 -26.42 1.01 -2.42
CA GLN A 38 -25.08 0.44 -2.18
C GLN A 38 -25.03 -0.41 -0.90
N SER A 39 -25.85 -0.09 0.11
CA SER A 39 -25.96 -0.91 1.32
C SER A 39 -26.50 -2.31 1.00
N HIS A 40 -27.42 -2.45 0.04
CA HIS A 40 -27.89 -3.75 -0.42
C HIS A 40 -26.82 -4.53 -1.21
N GLN A 41 -25.98 -3.88 -2.01
CA GLN A 41 -24.86 -4.56 -2.68
C GLN A 41 -23.77 -5.02 -1.71
N VAL A 42 -23.51 -4.25 -0.64
CA VAL A 42 -22.57 -4.67 0.42
C VAL A 42 -23.16 -5.81 1.25
N ILE A 43 -24.47 -5.78 1.55
CA ILE A 43 -25.16 -6.89 2.20
C ILE A 43 -25.16 -8.14 1.31
N ASP A 44 -25.41 -8.01 0.01
CA ASP A 44 -25.36 -9.14 -0.93
C ASP A 44 -23.94 -9.69 -1.08
N LEU A 45 -22.91 -8.84 -1.09
CA LEU A 45 -21.51 -9.28 -1.14
C LEU A 45 -21.09 -9.94 0.19
N LEU A 46 -21.55 -9.42 1.33
CA LEU A 46 -21.32 -10.03 2.65
C LEU A 46 -22.07 -11.34 2.80
N LEU A 47 -23.31 -11.46 2.30
CA LEU A 47 -24.08 -12.69 2.28
C LEU A 47 -23.50 -13.72 1.32
N GLN A 48 -23.01 -13.32 0.14
CA GLN A 48 -22.27 -14.19 -0.78
C GLN A 48 -20.96 -14.67 -0.17
N THR A 49 -20.24 -13.81 0.56
CA THR A 49 -19.00 -14.16 1.26
C THR A 49 -19.29 -15.09 2.44
N LEU A 50 -20.33 -14.83 3.24
CA LEU A 50 -20.79 -15.72 4.30
C LEU A 50 -21.27 -17.07 3.77
N GLN A 51 -22.02 -17.09 2.66
CA GLN A 51 -22.48 -18.32 2.02
C GLN A 51 -21.32 -19.11 1.41
N PHE A 52 -20.29 -18.44 0.89
CA PHE A 52 -19.06 -19.08 0.44
C PHE A 52 -18.30 -19.70 1.61
N ILE A 53 -18.20 -19.01 2.75
CA ILE A 53 -17.56 -19.54 3.97
C ILE A 53 -18.34 -20.74 4.55
N ILE A 54 -19.68 -20.69 4.52
CA ILE A 54 -20.54 -21.80 4.97
C ILE A 54 -20.46 -23.01 4.02
N ASN A 55 -20.39 -22.77 2.70
CA ASN A 55 -20.34 -23.84 1.69
C ASN A 55 -18.94 -24.47 1.53
N GLN A 56 -17.86 -23.77 1.92
CA GLN A 56 -16.48 -24.31 1.94
C GLN A 56 -16.18 -25.12 3.22
N GLY A 57 -17.21 -25.75 3.80
CA GLY A 57 -17.13 -26.42 5.09
C GLY A 57 -15.90 -27.31 5.27
N SER A 58 -14.95 -26.83 6.09
CA SER A 58 -14.07 -27.61 6.97
C SER A 58 -13.18 -26.66 7.78
N LEU A 59 -13.69 -26.15 8.90
CA LEU A 59 -12.84 -25.68 10.00
C LEU A 59 -12.13 -26.90 10.60
N PRO A 60 -10.79 -26.95 10.68
CA PRO A 60 -10.13 -27.93 11.53
C PRO A 60 -10.45 -27.56 12.98
N LEU A 61 -11.33 -28.36 13.59
CA LEU A 61 -11.55 -28.35 15.03
C LEU A 61 -10.20 -28.56 15.73
N TYR A 62 -9.96 -27.73 16.76
CA TYR A 62 -8.93 -27.87 17.78
C TYR A 62 -8.52 -29.34 18.04
N PRO A 63 -7.22 -29.65 18.22
CA PRO A 63 -6.82 -31.01 18.54
C PRO A 63 -7.41 -31.41 19.91
N LYS A 64 -8.35 -32.34 19.89
CA LYS A 64 -8.81 -33.04 21.10
C LYS A 64 -7.61 -33.75 21.72
N ARG A 65 -7.34 -33.47 23.00
CA ARG A 65 -6.41 -34.21 23.86
C ARG A 65 -6.65 -35.71 23.70
N GLY A 66 -5.71 -36.41 23.07
CA GLY A 66 -5.67 -37.87 23.07
C GLY A 66 -5.42 -38.40 24.47
N LYS A 67 -6.23 -39.36 24.90
CA LYS A 67 -6.00 -40.18 26.10
C LYS A 67 -4.72 -41.04 25.90
N PRO A 68 -4.03 -41.43 26.98
CA PRO A 68 -2.68 -41.97 26.89
C PRO A 68 -2.70 -43.44 26.45
N CYS A 69 -1.92 -43.77 25.41
CA CYS A 69 -1.54 -45.15 25.15
C CYS A 69 -0.44 -45.56 26.14
N ARG A 70 -0.80 -46.42 27.09
CA ARG A 70 0.14 -47.32 27.77
C ARG A 70 0.78 -48.20 26.69
N ASP A 71 2.07 -48.05 26.45
CA ASP A 71 2.92 -49.24 26.47
C ASP A 71 4.35 -48.89 26.91
N LYS A 72 4.83 -49.69 27.87
CA LYS A 72 6.14 -49.59 28.47
C LYS A 72 7.07 -50.52 27.69
N ARG A 73 7.96 -49.95 26.87
CA ARG A 73 9.31 -50.50 26.65
C ARG A 73 10.10 -49.64 25.65
N LEU A 74 11.41 -49.55 25.93
CA LEU A 74 12.50 -49.02 25.10
C LEU A 74 12.88 -47.55 25.34
N ILE A 75 13.47 -47.35 26.51
CA ILE A 75 14.46 -46.31 26.82
C ILE A 75 15.85 -46.89 26.46
N HIS A 76 16.76 -46.03 25.98
CA HIS A 76 18.18 -46.25 25.64
C HIS A 76 18.39 -46.80 24.21
N ARG A 77 19.24 -46.25 23.33
CA ARG A 77 20.61 -45.73 23.50
C ARG A 77 20.99 -44.93 22.24
N ARG A 78 21.88 -43.94 22.39
CA ARG A 78 22.68 -43.35 21.30
C ARG A 78 23.54 -44.43 20.62
N ARG A 79 23.75 -44.31 19.30
CA ARG A 79 25.04 -44.36 18.55
C ARG A 79 24.83 -44.73 17.07
N ASN A 80 25.58 -44.05 16.20
CA ASN A 80 26.08 -44.43 14.86
C ASN A 80 25.23 -45.36 13.99
N PHE A 81 24.83 -44.91 12.80
CA PHE A 81 24.82 -45.78 11.62
C PHE A 81 25.27 -45.04 10.34
N PRO A 82 25.89 -45.75 9.38
CA PRO A 82 26.70 -45.21 8.29
C PRO A 82 25.90 -45.04 6.99
N VAL A 83 26.55 -44.39 6.02
CA VAL A 83 26.11 -44.24 4.62
C VAL A 83 26.03 -45.60 3.91
N PRO A 84 24.98 -45.90 3.13
CA PRO A 84 25.00 -47.02 2.18
C PRO A 84 25.38 -46.57 0.75
N GLN A 85 26.29 -47.31 0.14
CA GLN A 85 26.58 -47.33 -1.30
C GLN A 85 25.60 -48.25 -2.04
N ASP A 86 25.29 -47.87 -3.29
CA ASP A 86 24.87 -48.65 -4.47
C ASP A 86 23.93 -49.85 -4.34
N ILE A 87 22.91 -49.92 -5.22
CA ILE A 87 22.65 -51.07 -6.12
C ILE A 87 21.65 -50.66 -7.21
N ARG A 88 21.99 -51.04 -8.45
CA ARG A 88 21.25 -50.81 -9.69
C ARG A 88 20.17 -51.88 -9.94
N HIS A 89 19.22 -51.51 -10.82
CA HIS A 89 18.30 -52.34 -11.62
C HIS A 89 17.20 -53.09 -10.84
N THR A 90 15.92 -52.79 -11.05
CA THR A 90 15.14 -53.37 -12.16
C THR A 90 13.81 -52.60 -12.37
N ARG A 91 13.44 -52.33 -13.63
CA ARG A 91 12.05 -52.04 -14.03
C ARG A 91 11.31 -53.38 -14.17
N PRO A 92 10.00 -53.41 -13.91
CA PRO A 92 9.11 -53.73 -15.02
C PRO A 92 7.92 -52.77 -15.18
N SER A 93 7.47 -52.78 -16.42
CA SER A 93 6.43 -52.00 -17.09
C SER A 93 5.02 -52.18 -16.53
N GLY A 94 4.31 -51.06 -16.38
CA GLY A 94 2.85 -50.97 -16.26
C GLY A 94 2.42 -49.52 -16.08
N GLN A 95 2.01 -48.85 -17.17
CA GLN A 95 1.38 -47.52 -17.15
C GLN A 95 0.01 -47.62 -17.85
N PRO A 96 -0.93 -46.65 -17.69
CA PRO A 96 -0.94 -45.51 -16.75
C PRO A 96 -2.26 -45.34 -15.98
N PHE A 97 -2.19 -44.85 -14.74
CA PHE A 97 -3.21 -43.92 -14.24
C PHE A 97 -2.51 -42.59 -13.99
N ARG A 98 -2.96 -41.55 -14.69
CA ARG A 98 -2.48 -40.17 -14.60
C ARG A 98 -2.71 -39.63 -13.18
N ALA A 99 -1.66 -39.64 -12.36
CA ALA A 99 -1.49 -38.59 -11.37
C ALA A 99 -0.74 -37.46 -12.08
N ILE A 100 -1.47 -36.40 -12.44
CA ILE A 100 -0.82 -35.14 -12.81
C ILE A 100 -0.22 -34.61 -11.51
N CYS A 101 1.07 -34.85 -11.29
CA CYS A 101 1.83 -34.10 -10.32
C CYS A 101 1.93 -32.67 -10.84
N ILE A 102 0.97 -31.80 -10.46
CA ILE A 102 1.19 -30.35 -10.49
C ILE A 102 2.02 -30.04 -9.25
N GLY A 103 3.31 -30.33 -9.34
CA GLY A 103 4.22 -30.23 -8.22
C GLY A 103 5.58 -30.61 -8.74
N ASP A 104 6.23 -29.64 -9.39
CA ASP A 104 7.69 -29.53 -9.54
C ASP A 104 8.08 -28.26 -10.34
N THR A 105 7.13 -27.57 -10.98
CA THR A 105 7.39 -26.30 -11.71
C THR A 105 7.16 -25.03 -10.90
N LEU A 106 6.67 -25.14 -9.66
CA LEU A 106 6.44 -23.97 -8.78
C LEU A 106 7.40 -23.92 -7.57
N ALA A 107 8.16 -24.98 -7.30
CA ALA A 107 9.11 -24.99 -6.19
C ALA A 107 10.23 -23.94 -6.31
N PRO A 108 10.78 -23.61 -7.50
CA PRO A 108 11.76 -22.52 -7.61
C PRO A 108 11.14 -21.14 -7.38
N PHE A 109 9.88 -20.95 -7.79
CA PHE A 109 9.15 -19.67 -7.63
C PHE A 109 8.67 -19.45 -6.19
N LEU A 110 8.21 -20.49 -5.50
CA LEU A 110 7.78 -20.39 -4.09
C LEU A 110 8.95 -20.25 -3.11
N LEU A 111 10.14 -20.77 -3.42
CA LEU A 111 11.33 -20.53 -2.60
C LEU A 111 11.89 -19.11 -2.79
N ALA A 112 11.84 -18.57 -4.01
CA ALA A 112 12.30 -17.21 -4.32
C ALA A 112 11.40 -16.12 -3.72
N ALA A 113 10.08 -16.36 -3.60
CA ALA A 113 9.16 -15.40 -2.99
C ALA A 113 9.40 -15.18 -1.48
N ASN A 114 10.16 -16.06 -0.81
CA ASN A 114 10.49 -15.96 0.61
C ASN A 114 11.90 -15.37 0.86
N THR A 115 12.57 -14.88 -0.19
CA THR A 115 13.90 -14.24 -0.12
C THR A 115 13.91 -12.79 -0.59
N LEU A 116 12.81 -12.31 -1.19
CA LEU A 116 12.73 -10.92 -1.66
C LEU A 116 12.38 -10.01 -0.49
N ASN A 117 13.09 -8.88 -0.40
CA ASN A 117 12.71 -7.81 0.49
C ASN A 117 11.42 -7.12 -0.01
N ASP A 118 10.90 -6.19 0.78
CA ASP A 118 9.66 -5.48 0.46
C ASP A 118 9.75 -4.66 -0.83
N TYR A 119 10.88 -4.00 -1.07
CA TYR A 119 11.13 -3.22 -2.28
C TYR A 119 11.06 -4.11 -3.52
N GLN A 120 11.81 -5.22 -3.52
CA GLN A 120 11.86 -6.18 -4.62
C GLN A 120 10.50 -6.83 -4.87
N THR A 121 9.73 -7.10 -3.81
CA THR A 121 8.38 -7.66 -3.91
C THR A 121 7.43 -6.70 -4.62
N LEU A 122 7.41 -5.42 -4.22
CA LEU A 122 6.57 -4.41 -4.85
C LEU A 122 7.05 -4.09 -6.28
N ASP A 123 8.36 -3.94 -6.49
CA ASP A 123 8.93 -3.60 -7.80
C ASP A 123 8.65 -4.70 -8.82
N SER A 124 8.77 -5.97 -8.42
CA SER A 124 8.42 -7.11 -9.26
C SER A 124 6.92 -7.12 -9.60
N ALA A 125 6.06 -6.81 -8.64
CA ALA A 125 4.61 -6.74 -8.87
C ALA A 125 4.24 -5.60 -9.84
N LEU A 126 4.88 -4.43 -9.72
CA LEU A 126 4.70 -3.29 -10.62
C LEU A 126 5.16 -3.63 -12.04
N ARG A 127 6.33 -4.25 -12.20
CA ARG A 127 6.85 -4.69 -13.50
C ARG A 127 5.97 -5.74 -14.17
N LEU A 128 5.48 -6.73 -13.42
CA LEU A 128 4.57 -7.76 -13.95
C LEU A 128 3.24 -7.17 -14.44
N ALA A 129 2.84 -6.05 -13.85
CA ALA A 129 1.66 -5.29 -14.21
C ALA A 129 1.90 -4.25 -15.33
N ASP A 130 3.13 -4.13 -15.84
CA ASP A 130 3.55 -3.10 -16.81
C ASP A 130 3.28 -1.67 -16.30
N ALA A 131 3.42 -1.45 -14.99
CA ALA A 131 3.28 -0.12 -14.39
C ALA A 131 4.50 0.74 -14.72
N PRO A 132 4.33 2.04 -15.05
CA PRO A 132 5.42 2.90 -15.50
C PRO A 132 6.28 3.49 -14.38
N ILE A 133 6.04 3.11 -13.12
CA ILE A 133 6.70 3.68 -11.94
C ILE A 133 7.45 2.60 -11.15
N SER A 134 8.50 3.02 -10.44
CA SER A 134 9.26 2.13 -9.54
C SER A 134 8.54 1.92 -8.20
N ALA A 135 8.96 0.90 -7.45
CA ALA A 135 8.48 0.71 -6.07
C ALA A 135 8.78 1.91 -5.16
N ALA A 136 9.91 2.59 -5.37
CA ALA A 136 10.27 3.80 -4.65
C ALA A 136 9.29 4.94 -4.92
N GLU A 137 8.98 5.22 -6.20
CA GLU A 137 8.01 6.26 -6.57
C GLU A 137 6.61 5.92 -6.03
N ALA A 138 6.16 4.66 -6.15
CA ALA A 138 4.89 4.21 -5.61
C ALA A 138 4.80 4.42 -4.09
N HIS A 139 5.86 4.08 -3.35
CA HIS A 139 5.92 4.32 -1.91
C HIS A 139 5.92 5.82 -1.57
N GLY A 140 6.64 6.64 -2.34
CA GLY A 140 6.58 8.10 -2.23
C GLY A 140 5.16 8.63 -2.36
N ILE A 141 4.43 8.20 -3.40
CA ILE A 141 3.02 8.59 -3.63
C ILE A 141 2.14 8.23 -2.42
N ILE A 142 2.31 7.02 -1.89
CA ILE A 142 1.59 6.54 -0.71
C ILE A 142 1.88 7.44 0.50
N THR A 143 3.16 7.67 0.82
CA THR A 143 3.57 8.47 1.98
C THR A 143 3.09 9.92 1.84
N GLY A 144 3.27 10.55 0.68
CA GLY A 144 2.80 11.92 0.45
C GLY A 144 1.27 12.04 0.53
N SER A 145 0.54 11.03 0.04
CA SER A 145 -0.92 10.99 0.19
C SER A 145 -1.33 10.90 1.66
N LEU A 146 -0.66 10.06 2.45
CA LEU A 146 -0.91 9.86 3.87
C LEU A 146 -0.62 11.10 4.72
N CYS A 147 0.36 11.92 4.34
CA CYS A 147 0.63 13.19 5.02
C CYS A 147 -0.54 14.18 4.95
N VAL A 148 -1.31 14.18 3.85
CA VAL A 148 -2.46 15.09 3.66
C VAL A 148 -3.78 14.44 4.08
N ASN A 149 -4.00 13.18 3.71
CA ASN A 149 -5.23 12.45 3.99
C ASN A 149 -4.93 11.01 4.44
N GLN A 150 -4.99 10.78 5.75
CA GLN A 150 -4.75 9.47 6.37
C GLN A 150 -5.82 8.42 6.01
N HIS A 151 -6.98 8.86 5.51
CA HIS A 151 -8.14 8.02 5.21
C HIS A 151 -8.67 8.28 3.80
N ASP A 152 -7.96 7.77 2.79
CA ASP A 152 -8.48 7.75 1.42
C ASP A 152 -9.44 6.57 1.21
N GLU A 153 -10.71 6.77 1.61
CA GLU A 153 -11.78 5.78 1.48
C GLU A 153 -12.07 5.39 0.01
N ASN A 154 -11.65 6.23 -0.93
CA ASN A 154 -11.95 6.06 -2.35
C ASN A 154 -10.79 5.43 -3.12
N GLY A 155 -9.60 5.25 -2.54
CA GLY A 155 -8.43 4.67 -3.21
C GLY A 155 -7.93 5.47 -4.40
N HIS A 156 -7.95 6.80 -4.31
CA HIS A 156 -7.35 7.71 -5.29
C HIS A 156 -5.85 7.46 -5.46
N TRP A 157 -5.13 7.17 -4.38
CA TRP A 157 -3.68 6.87 -4.45
C TRP A 157 -3.39 5.63 -5.31
N ILE A 158 -4.27 4.62 -5.31
CA ILE A 158 -4.14 3.42 -6.18
C ILE A 158 -4.27 3.84 -7.64
N ARG A 159 -5.29 4.65 -7.96
CA ARG A 159 -5.55 5.11 -9.33
C ARG A 159 -4.44 6.02 -9.83
N LEU A 160 -3.84 6.81 -8.94
CA LEU A 160 -2.68 7.63 -9.24
C LEU A 160 -1.47 6.76 -9.62
N ILE A 161 -1.19 5.70 -8.86
CA ILE A 161 -0.10 4.75 -9.13
C ILE A 161 -0.32 3.97 -10.43
N LEU A 162 -1.55 3.48 -10.64
CA LEU A 162 -1.88 2.65 -11.80
C LEU A 162 -2.17 3.47 -13.08
N GLY A 163 -2.30 4.79 -12.95
CA GLY A 163 -2.62 5.69 -14.07
C GLY A 163 -3.99 5.43 -14.71
N THR A 164 -4.91 4.76 -14.01
CA THR A 164 -6.22 4.38 -14.57
C THR A 164 -7.33 4.42 -13.53
N ASP A 165 -8.49 4.91 -13.99
CA ASP A 165 -9.76 4.87 -13.24
C ASP A 165 -10.71 3.78 -13.74
N ASP A 166 -10.32 2.97 -14.75
CA ASP A 166 -11.18 1.95 -15.36
C ASP A 166 -11.37 0.76 -14.40
N PRO A 167 -12.60 0.48 -13.91
CA PRO A 167 -12.87 -0.63 -13.01
C PRO A 167 -12.51 -2.01 -13.58
N GLN A 168 -12.50 -2.19 -14.91
CA GLN A 168 -12.11 -3.46 -15.52
C GLN A 168 -10.59 -3.66 -15.50
N GLN A 169 -9.82 -2.58 -15.72
CA GLN A 169 -8.37 -2.63 -15.60
C GLN A 169 -7.95 -2.87 -14.14
N LEU A 170 -8.61 -2.23 -13.18
CA LEU A 170 -8.34 -2.43 -11.76
C LEU A 170 -8.53 -3.89 -11.29
N LYS A 171 -9.47 -4.65 -11.89
CA LYS A 171 -9.64 -6.08 -11.58
C LYS A 171 -8.45 -6.93 -12.01
N VAL A 172 -7.79 -6.56 -13.11
CA VAL A 172 -6.59 -7.26 -13.61
C VAL A 172 -5.43 -7.07 -12.63
N TYR A 173 -5.34 -5.90 -12.00
CA TYR A 173 -4.29 -5.56 -11.04
C TYR A 173 -4.51 -6.10 -9.62
N GLY A 174 -5.45 -7.03 -9.39
CA GLY A 174 -5.78 -7.53 -8.05
C GLY A 174 -4.56 -7.90 -7.16
N PRO A 175 -3.59 -8.70 -7.66
CA PRO A 175 -2.38 -9.01 -6.89
C PRO A 175 -1.50 -7.79 -6.55
N LEU A 176 -1.31 -6.88 -7.51
CA LEU A 176 -0.56 -5.63 -7.30
C LEU A 176 -1.28 -4.72 -6.31
N ILE A 177 -2.59 -4.58 -6.43
CA ILE A 177 -3.42 -3.80 -5.49
C ILE A 177 -3.27 -4.34 -4.07
N ASN A 178 -3.22 -5.65 -3.87
CA ASN A 178 -3.00 -6.23 -2.54
C ASN A 178 -1.62 -5.85 -1.97
N GLN A 179 -0.56 -5.87 -2.80
CA GLN A 179 0.79 -5.44 -2.38
C GLN A 179 0.82 -3.95 -2.04
N LEU A 180 0.19 -3.13 -2.87
CA LEU A 180 0.04 -1.70 -2.65
C LEU A 180 -0.71 -1.39 -1.35
N VAL A 181 -1.81 -2.10 -1.07
CA VAL A 181 -2.59 -1.94 0.18
C VAL A 181 -1.78 -2.36 1.40
N SER A 182 -1.00 -3.44 1.30
CA SER A 182 -0.10 -3.85 2.37
C SER A 182 0.96 -2.78 2.64
N THR A 183 1.54 -2.21 1.58
CA THR A 183 2.53 -1.12 1.64
C THR A 183 1.92 0.13 2.29
N TYR A 184 0.73 0.54 1.84
CA TYR A 184 -0.03 1.66 2.41
C TYR A 184 -0.29 1.48 3.91
N THR A 185 -0.71 0.28 4.31
CA THR A 185 -1.05 0.01 5.72
C THR A 185 0.18 0.18 6.61
N ARG A 186 1.34 -0.36 6.19
CA ARG A 186 2.62 -0.24 6.90
C ARG A 186 3.15 1.18 6.94
N ALA A 187 3.07 1.90 5.82
CA ALA A 187 3.45 3.30 5.75
C ALA A 187 2.59 4.15 6.72
N ARG A 188 1.29 3.90 6.76
CA ARG A 188 0.38 4.58 7.70
C ARG A 188 0.71 4.26 9.16
N GLU A 189 0.96 3.00 9.49
CA GLU A 189 1.32 2.59 10.84
C GLU A 189 2.61 3.28 11.30
N SER A 190 3.67 3.19 10.51
CA SER A 190 4.99 3.79 10.82
C SER A 190 4.98 5.31 10.92
N LEU A 191 4.21 6.02 10.09
CA LEU A 191 4.03 7.48 10.18
C LEU A 191 3.32 7.92 11.46
N THR A 192 2.52 7.03 12.07
CA THR A 192 1.78 7.32 13.30
C THR A 192 2.40 6.73 14.56
N ASP A 193 3.54 6.04 14.41
CA ASP A 193 4.28 5.44 15.50
C ASP A 193 4.88 6.52 16.41
N ALA A 194 4.92 6.26 17.72
CA ALA A 194 5.45 7.20 18.71
C ALA A 194 6.94 7.48 18.50
N ASP A 195 7.70 6.47 18.06
CA ASP A 195 9.13 6.58 17.78
C ASP A 195 9.42 7.05 16.34
N PHE A 196 8.38 7.32 15.55
CA PHE A 196 8.46 7.68 14.12
C PHE A 196 9.36 6.70 13.33
N SER A 197 8.93 5.45 13.24
CA SER A 197 9.69 4.34 12.62
C SER A 197 9.59 4.29 11.09
N HIS A 198 9.19 5.38 10.43
CA HIS A 198 9.02 5.40 8.98
C HIS A 198 10.37 5.27 8.27
N GLU A 199 10.42 4.36 7.30
CA GLU A 199 11.59 4.10 6.45
C GLU A 199 11.22 4.32 4.99
N LEU A 200 12.18 4.79 4.20
CA LEU A 200 12.00 4.91 2.75
C LEU A 200 12.10 3.51 2.13
N LEU A 201 11.13 3.17 1.26
CA LEU A 201 11.20 1.94 0.48
C LEU A 201 12.15 2.13 -0.70
N LEU A 202 13.42 1.80 -0.49
CA LEU A 202 14.51 1.89 -1.46
C LEU A 202 15.12 0.50 -1.72
N PRO A 203 15.90 0.32 -2.79
CA PRO A 203 16.69 -0.90 -2.96
C PRO A 203 17.69 -1.08 -1.80
N ASP A 204 17.87 -2.32 -1.35
CA ASP A 204 18.87 -2.68 -0.33
C ASP A 204 20.32 -2.43 -0.81
N ASP A 205 21.27 -2.50 0.11
CA ASP A 205 22.71 -2.23 -0.12
C ASP A 205 23.39 -3.18 -1.12
N ASP A 206 22.75 -4.29 -1.48
CA ASP A 206 23.22 -5.17 -2.56
C ASP A 206 23.02 -4.55 -3.96
N ALA A 207 22.16 -3.52 -4.08
CA ALA A 207 21.96 -2.78 -5.32
C ALA A 207 23.08 -1.76 -5.55
N SER A 208 23.32 -1.40 -6.82
CA SER A 208 24.30 -0.36 -7.14
C SER A 208 23.92 0.98 -6.50
N LEU A 209 24.92 1.74 -6.08
CA LEU A 209 24.73 3.10 -5.57
C LEU A 209 23.91 3.97 -6.53
N ARG A 210 24.23 3.91 -7.83
CA ARG A 210 23.45 4.55 -8.89
C ARG A 210 21.97 4.21 -8.81
N SER A 211 21.62 2.93 -8.71
CA SER A 211 20.22 2.49 -8.63
C SER A 211 19.52 2.99 -7.36
N ARG A 212 20.23 3.07 -6.22
CA ARG A 212 19.67 3.61 -4.97
C ARG A 212 19.49 5.13 -5.02
N VAL A 213 20.40 5.86 -5.65
CA VAL A 213 20.27 7.31 -5.90
C VAL A 213 19.10 7.60 -6.85
N GLU A 214 18.97 6.83 -7.94
CA GLU A 214 17.84 6.92 -8.87
C GLU A 214 16.51 6.65 -8.14
N ALA A 215 16.47 5.60 -7.32
CA ALA A 215 15.31 5.29 -6.48
C ALA A 215 14.99 6.41 -5.47
N MET A 216 16.00 7.09 -4.93
CA MET A 216 15.80 8.23 -4.03
C MET A 216 15.14 9.42 -4.75
N ALA A 217 15.57 9.70 -5.99
CA ALA A 217 14.95 10.73 -6.83
C ALA A 217 13.51 10.35 -7.21
N ASP A 218 13.27 9.08 -7.57
CA ASP A 218 11.93 8.51 -7.83
C ASP A 218 11.01 8.65 -6.60
N TRP A 219 11.50 8.26 -5.43
CA TRP A 219 10.76 8.37 -4.18
C TRP A 219 10.34 9.82 -3.91
N SER A 220 11.28 10.75 -4.08
CA SER A 220 11.05 12.19 -3.88
C SER A 220 9.99 12.76 -4.84
N ARG A 221 10.03 12.35 -6.12
CA ARG A 221 8.98 12.69 -7.11
C ARG A 221 7.62 12.16 -6.69
N GLY A 222 7.58 10.90 -6.27
CA GLY A 222 6.36 10.24 -5.82
C GLY A 222 5.74 10.97 -4.63
N PHE A 223 6.55 11.32 -3.63
CA PHE A 223 6.10 12.05 -2.44
C PHE A 223 5.47 13.39 -2.78
N LEU A 224 6.16 14.20 -3.60
CA LEU A 224 5.63 15.46 -4.11
C LEU A 224 4.30 15.28 -4.86
N LEU A 225 4.23 14.26 -5.73
CA LEU A 225 3.02 13.95 -6.49
C LEU A 225 1.85 13.56 -5.56
N GLY A 226 2.09 12.73 -4.55
CA GLY A 226 1.11 12.33 -3.55
C GLY A 226 0.53 13.53 -2.79
N LEU A 227 1.39 14.44 -2.32
CA LEU A 227 0.97 15.68 -1.65
C LEU A 227 0.08 16.54 -2.56
N MET A 228 0.55 16.80 -3.79
CA MET A 228 -0.15 17.68 -4.74
C MET A 228 -1.51 17.14 -5.15
N LYS A 229 -1.62 15.82 -5.38
CA LYS A 229 -2.87 15.17 -5.80
C LYS A 229 -3.90 15.08 -4.67
N ASN A 230 -3.47 15.21 -3.41
CA ASN A 230 -4.35 15.25 -2.26
C ASN A 230 -4.69 16.68 -1.78
N GLY A 231 -4.30 17.71 -2.54
CA GLY A 231 -4.78 19.09 -2.35
C GLY A 231 -3.73 20.11 -1.93
N LEU A 232 -2.49 19.69 -1.66
CA LEU A 232 -1.39 20.60 -1.35
C LEU A 232 -0.79 21.18 -2.64
N LYS A 233 -1.43 22.21 -3.19
CA LYS A 233 -1.08 22.78 -4.51
C LYS A 233 0.34 23.36 -4.60
N GLN A 234 0.88 23.85 -3.50
CA GLN A 234 2.24 24.41 -3.42
C GLN A 234 2.91 23.87 -2.15
N PRO A 235 3.57 22.71 -2.21
CA PRO A 235 4.21 22.14 -1.03
C PRO A 235 5.28 23.06 -0.41
N SER A 236 6.00 23.83 -1.23
CA SER A 236 6.99 24.81 -0.78
C SER A 236 6.40 26.02 -0.05
N SER A 237 5.07 26.17 -0.02
CA SER A 237 4.40 27.23 0.75
C SER A 237 4.07 26.82 2.19
N LEU A 238 4.46 25.60 2.62
CA LEU A 238 4.40 25.23 4.02
C LEU A 238 5.31 26.17 4.84
N PRO A 239 4.93 26.52 6.09
CA PRO A 239 5.73 27.41 6.91
C PRO A 239 6.98 26.70 7.47
N GLY A 240 7.98 27.50 7.81
CA GLY A 240 9.19 27.07 8.52
C GLY A 240 9.95 25.94 7.81
N ASP A 241 10.54 25.07 8.63
CA ASP A 241 11.43 23.98 8.20
C ASP A 241 10.75 23.01 7.22
N ALA A 242 9.42 22.83 7.31
CA ALA A 242 8.68 21.99 6.37
C ALA A 242 8.70 22.56 4.95
N GLY A 243 8.60 23.89 4.80
CA GLY A 243 8.67 24.55 3.49
C GLY A 243 10.06 24.51 2.87
N GLU A 244 11.11 24.67 3.69
CA GLU A 244 12.51 24.53 3.28
C GLU A 244 12.81 23.10 2.83
N PHE A 245 12.40 22.10 3.62
CA PHE A 245 12.49 20.70 3.25
C PHE A 245 11.81 20.40 1.90
N MET A 246 10.62 20.97 1.64
CA MET A 246 9.97 20.77 0.35
C MET A 246 10.75 21.36 -0.83
N GLN A 247 11.52 22.44 -0.63
CA GLN A 247 12.40 23.00 -1.66
C GLN A 247 13.60 22.09 -1.93
N ASP A 248 14.23 21.60 -0.86
CA ASP A 248 15.34 20.66 -0.97
C ASP A 248 14.90 19.36 -1.64
N LEU A 249 13.72 18.84 -1.28
CA LEU A 249 13.17 17.63 -1.87
C LEU A 249 12.90 17.79 -3.37
N MET A 250 12.51 18.98 -3.84
CA MET A 250 12.42 19.26 -5.27
C MET A 250 13.80 19.17 -5.94
N ALA A 251 14.86 19.71 -5.33
CA ALA A 251 16.22 19.57 -5.85
C ALA A 251 16.68 18.10 -5.88
N ILE A 252 16.31 17.29 -4.88
CA ILE A 252 16.63 15.84 -4.84
C ILE A 252 16.03 15.10 -6.04
N THR A 253 14.88 15.54 -6.57
CA THR A 253 14.29 14.90 -7.76
C THR A 253 15.17 14.99 -9.01
N GLU A 254 16.13 15.91 -9.05
CA GLU A 254 17.02 16.12 -10.19
C GLU A 254 18.42 15.50 -9.97
N VAL A 255 18.65 14.83 -8.84
CA VAL A 255 19.94 14.22 -8.53
C VAL A 255 20.23 13.09 -9.50
N THR A 256 21.41 13.17 -10.12
CA THR A 256 22.00 12.11 -10.93
C THR A 256 23.27 11.60 -10.28
N PRO A 257 23.51 10.27 -10.26
CA PRO A 257 24.76 9.73 -9.75
C PRO A 257 25.94 10.15 -10.65
N ASP A 258 26.99 10.66 -10.03
CA ASP A 258 28.26 10.97 -10.69
C ASP A 258 29.16 9.72 -10.70
N ASP A 259 29.71 9.39 -11.87
CA ASP A 259 30.57 8.22 -12.07
C ASP A 259 32.03 8.47 -11.64
N ASP A 260 32.42 9.73 -11.44
CA ASP A 260 33.82 10.13 -11.21
C ASP A 260 34.20 10.33 -9.73
N ASP A 261 33.27 10.10 -8.81
CA ASP A 261 33.39 10.39 -7.37
C ASP A 261 33.82 9.17 -6.52
N ASP A 262 34.34 9.43 -5.32
CA ASP A 262 34.73 8.39 -4.36
C ASP A 262 33.51 7.63 -3.81
N PHE A 263 33.45 6.32 -4.08
CA PHE A 263 32.35 5.43 -3.73
C PHE A 263 32.02 5.47 -2.22
N GLU A 264 33.02 5.43 -1.34
CA GLU A 264 32.79 5.45 0.12
C GLU A 264 32.18 6.78 0.59
N GLY A 265 32.63 7.89 -0.01
CA GLY A 265 32.07 9.22 0.25
C GLY A 265 30.60 9.33 -0.18
N GLN A 266 30.27 8.83 -1.37
CA GLN A 266 28.90 8.88 -1.89
C GLN A 266 27.93 7.97 -1.12
N GLU A 267 28.37 6.79 -0.66
CA GLU A 267 27.55 5.91 0.20
C GLU A 267 27.14 6.63 1.49
N LYS A 268 28.11 7.30 2.13
CA LYS A 268 27.83 8.09 3.33
C LYS A 268 26.89 9.24 3.04
N SER A 269 27.09 9.97 1.95
CA SER A 269 26.20 11.07 1.54
C SER A 269 24.77 10.59 1.26
N LEU A 270 24.60 9.42 0.65
CA LEU A 270 23.28 8.84 0.44
C LEU A 270 22.60 8.49 1.77
N ALA A 271 23.33 7.86 2.71
CA ALA A 271 22.78 7.54 4.02
C ALA A 271 22.35 8.80 4.80
N GLU A 272 23.15 9.86 4.75
CA GLU A 272 22.81 11.17 5.34
C GLU A 272 21.57 11.79 4.67
N LEU A 273 21.45 11.66 3.35
CA LEU A 273 20.30 12.17 2.59
C LEU A 273 19.02 11.40 2.90
N ILE A 274 19.10 10.07 3.03
CA ILE A 274 17.97 9.22 3.43
C ILE A 274 17.45 9.68 4.80
N GLU A 275 18.34 9.86 5.77
CA GLU A 275 17.95 10.31 7.11
C GLU A 275 17.38 11.73 7.09
N TYR A 276 17.98 12.65 6.33
CA TYR A 276 17.45 14.00 6.12
C TYR A 276 16.00 13.97 5.62
N VAL A 277 15.72 13.15 4.60
CA VAL A 277 14.37 13.00 4.06
C VAL A 277 13.40 12.37 5.05
N ARG A 278 13.83 11.36 5.83
CA ARG A 278 12.98 10.77 6.88
C ARG A 278 12.55 11.81 7.91
N ILE A 279 13.47 12.64 8.39
CA ILE A 279 13.14 13.73 9.31
C ILE A 279 12.26 14.78 8.64
N GLY A 280 12.52 15.12 7.38
CA GLY A 280 11.68 16.04 6.61
C GLY A 280 10.22 15.56 6.45
N ILE A 281 10.00 14.27 6.21
CA ILE A 281 8.65 13.67 6.16
C ILE A 281 7.95 13.87 7.50
N ARG A 282 8.65 13.67 8.62
CA ARG A 282 8.09 13.90 9.95
C ARG A 282 7.62 15.34 10.12
N LEU A 283 8.45 16.30 9.75
CA LEU A 283 8.14 17.72 9.84
C LEU A 283 6.89 18.07 9.01
N VAL A 284 6.83 17.60 7.76
CA VAL A 284 5.69 17.80 6.87
C VAL A 284 4.43 17.15 7.44
N TYR A 285 4.54 15.93 7.98
CA TYR A 285 3.43 15.22 8.58
C TYR A 285 2.88 15.96 9.80
N GLU A 286 3.74 16.43 10.71
CA GLU A 286 3.36 17.17 11.91
C GLU A 286 2.72 18.53 11.55
N GLU A 287 3.28 19.25 10.59
CA GLU A 287 2.76 20.55 10.12
C GLU A 287 1.36 20.41 9.51
N LEU A 288 1.13 19.35 8.73
CA LEU A 288 -0.17 19.09 8.10
C LEU A 288 -1.21 18.49 9.08
N ASN A 289 -0.78 17.99 10.25
CA ASN A 289 -1.63 17.29 11.21
C ASN A 289 -1.46 17.82 12.66
N PRO A 290 -1.68 19.13 12.91
CA PRO A 290 -1.35 19.78 14.19
C PRO A 290 -2.16 19.27 15.39
N ASP A 291 -3.41 18.85 15.18
CA ASP A 291 -4.27 18.30 16.25
C ASP A 291 -3.68 17.02 16.86
N ARG A 292 -2.89 16.26 16.09
CA ARG A 292 -2.20 15.06 16.56
C ARG A 292 -0.90 15.39 17.28
N ALA A 293 -0.14 16.38 16.81
CA ALA A 293 1.05 16.86 17.51
C ALA A 293 0.69 17.35 18.93
N ALA A 294 -0.44 18.05 19.06
CA ALA A 294 -0.97 18.47 20.36
C ALA A 294 -1.38 17.28 21.26
N GLN A 295 -2.01 16.24 20.69
CA GLN A 295 -2.42 15.05 21.45
C GLN A 295 -1.24 14.19 21.90
N ALA A 296 -0.20 14.04 21.08
CA ALA A 296 1.02 13.34 21.46
C ALA A 296 1.71 14.02 22.65
N ALA A 297 1.83 15.34 22.64
CA ALA A 297 2.41 16.12 23.73
C ALA A 297 1.63 16.02 25.06
N LEU A 298 0.31 15.83 25.00
CA LEU A 298 -0.55 15.64 26.19
C LEU A 298 -0.39 14.26 26.84
N THR A 299 0.10 13.25 26.10
CA THR A 299 0.28 11.88 26.62
C THR A 299 1.66 11.62 27.24
N THR A 300 2.60 12.55 27.12
CA THR A 300 3.98 12.44 27.63
C THR A 300 4.17 13.04 29.04
N HIS A 301 3.11 13.55 29.67
CA HIS A 301 3.11 14.13 31.02
C HIS A 301 2.23 13.32 31.99
#